data_AF-A0A7C3D4Q0-F1
#
_entry.id   AF-A0A7C3D4Q0-F1
#
_cell.length_a   1.000
_cell.length_b   1.000
_cell.length_c   1.000
_cell.angle_alpha   90.00
_cell.angle_beta   90.00
_cell.angle_gamma   90.00
#
_symmetry.space_group_name_H-M   'P 1'
#
loop_
_entity.id
_entity.type
_entity.pdbx_description
1 polymer ?
#
loop_
_entity_poly.entity_id
_entity_poly.type
_entity_poly.pdbx_seq_one_letter_code
_entity_poly.pdbx_strand_id
1 'polypeptide(L)'
;MHGFSRLKGERVLAEVKARFITGLTATPQRRDGHHPIIEMQLGPIRFIVNARNHAIQRPFIHKLIIHETGFHQDDDNPRIQALYQQLAADEQRNSMIFDDVLQALEAGRSPILLTERKEHLKYFAQRLQGITRNLIVLQGGKGNKKRRDDLKRLATIPDNEERLVLATGRYIGEGFDDARLDTLFLALPVSWKGTLIQYAGRLHRLHPDKTEVHIYDYVDRNVPILARMFDKRLRGYRAMGYSTEEVGMNL
;
A
#
# COMPACT_ATOMS: atom_id res chain seq x y z
N MET A 1 14.32 7.79 2.98
CA MET A 1 14.76 8.51 4.20
C MET A 1 13.83 8.41 5.44
N HIS A 2 12.71 7.69 5.45
CA HIS A 2 11.82 7.73 6.63
C HIS A 2 12.42 7.22 7.95
N GLY A 3 13.48 6.41 7.90
CA GLY A 3 14.24 5.99 9.08
C GLY A 3 15.30 6.98 9.58
N PHE A 4 15.62 8.04 8.81
CA PHE A 4 16.79 8.91 9.08
C PHE A 4 16.60 9.89 10.24
N SER A 5 15.38 10.32 10.54
CA SER A 5 15.13 11.18 11.72
C SER A 5 14.55 10.43 12.94
N ARG A 6 14.65 9.10 12.94
CA ARG A 6 14.62 8.38 14.23
C ARG A 6 15.98 8.63 14.89
N LEU A 7 16.04 8.68 16.22
CA LEU A 7 17.28 8.86 17.02
C LEU A 7 18.49 8.05 16.50
N LYS A 8 18.26 6.91 15.86
CA LYS A 8 19.30 6.07 15.23
C LYS A 8 19.91 6.67 13.94
N GLY A 9 19.13 7.32 13.08
CA GLY A 9 19.63 7.90 11.83
C GLY A 9 20.37 9.22 12.04
N GLU A 10 19.98 10.01 13.04
CA GLU A 10 20.69 11.24 13.43
C GLU A 10 22.08 10.93 13.97
N ARG A 11 22.22 9.87 14.78
CA ARG A 11 23.53 9.40 15.26
C ARG A 11 24.45 9.01 14.11
N VAL A 12 23.94 8.30 13.10
CA VAL A 12 24.73 7.94 11.92
C VAL A 12 25.20 9.18 11.17
N LEU A 13 24.33 10.18 10.98
CA LEU A 13 24.73 11.43 10.31
C LEU A 13 25.73 12.26 11.12
N ALA A 14 25.65 12.21 12.46
CA ALA A 14 26.63 12.87 13.34
C ALA A 14 28.01 12.20 13.29
N GLU A 15 28.07 10.88 13.03
CA GLU A 15 29.32 10.11 12.98
C GLU A 15 29.96 10.07 11.58
N VAL A 16 29.16 10.24 10.52
CA VAL A 16 29.64 10.18 9.13
C VAL A 16 30.35 11.49 8.74
N LYS A 17 31.68 11.41 8.57
CA LYS A 17 32.50 12.52 8.02
C LYS A 17 32.53 12.47 6.49
N ALA A 18 31.43 12.81 5.84
CA ALA A 18 31.34 12.89 4.38
C ALA A 18 31.33 14.34 3.89
N ARG A 19 32.07 14.63 2.80
CA ARG A 19 32.05 15.96 2.15
C ARG A 19 30.73 16.23 1.42
N PHE A 20 30.06 15.18 0.95
CA PHE A 20 28.78 15.25 0.25
C PHE A 20 27.84 14.17 0.78
N ILE A 21 26.60 14.54 1.09
CA ILE A 21 25.55 13.63 1.56
C ILE A 21 24.35 13.79 0.63
N THR A 22 23.81 12.66 0.15
CA THR A 22 22.64 12.65 -0.74
C THR A 22 21.50 11.85 -0.09
N GLY A 23 20.32 12.47 0.00
CA GLY A 23 19.11 11.85 0.53
C GLY A 23 18.11 11.46 -0.56
N LEU A 24 17.68 10.20 -0.59
CA LEU A 24 16.61 9.74 -1.48
C LEU A 24 15.33 9.41 -0.70
N THR A 25 14.22 10.02 -1.09
CA THR A 25 12.91 9.78 -0.48
C THR A 25 11.78 9.95 -1.49
N ALA A 26 10.82 9.02 -1.47
CA ALA A 26 9.60 9.14 -2.26
C ALA A 26 8.63 10.18 -1.66
N THR A 27 8.81 10.52 -0.39
CA THR A 27 7.89 11.32 0.42
C THR A 27 8.72 12.22 1.33
N PRO A 28 9.01 13.47 0.91
CA PRO A 28 9.83 14.40 1.69
C PRO A 28 9.09 14.91 2.93
N GLN A 29 7.78 15.10 2.84
CA GLN A 29 6.95 15.43 3.98
C GLN A 29 6.81 14.25 4.92
N ARG A 30 6.87 14.50 6.23
CA ARG A 30 6.71 13.50 7.29
C ARG A 30 5.35 13.62 7.96
N ARG A 31 4.86 12.50 8.49
CA ARG A 31 3.58 12.42 9.23
C ARG A 31 3.58 13.24 10.53
N ASP A 32 4.73 13.38 11.17
CA ASP A 32 4.93 14.11 12.42
C ASP A 32 5.26 15.60 12.22
N GLY A 33 5.27 16.09 10.97
CA GLY A 33 5.60 17.48 10.67
C GLY A 33 7.09 17.82 10.75
N HIS A 34 7.94 16.97 11.33
CA HIS A 34 9.37 17.22 11.53
C HIS A 34 10.24 17.04 10.27
N HIS A 35 9.67 17.23 9.08
CA HIS A 35 10.43 17.18 7.83
C HIS A 35 11.54 18.24 7.70
N PRO A 36 11.47 19.44 8.32
CA PRO A 36 12.57 20.41 8.25
C PRO A 36 13.91 19.87 8.75
N ILE A 37 13.92 18.89 9.66
CA ILE A 37 15.17 18.29 10.17
C ILE A 37 15.96 17.57 9.07
N ILE A 38 15.26 17.02 8.07
CA ILE A 38 15.89 16.34 6.93
C ILE A 38 16.61 17.38 6.06
N GLU A 39 15.97 18.53 5.84
CA GLU A 39 16.57 19.63 5.07
C GLU A 39 17.72 20.31 5.82
N MET A 40 17.64 20.40 7.15
CA MET A 40 18.75 20.88 7.98
C MET A 40 19.98 19.98 7.89
N GLN A 41 19.80 18.66 7.83
CA GLN A 41 20.90 17.69 7.80
C GLN A 41 21.47 17.44 6.40
N LEU A 42 20.63 17.53 5.35
CA LEU A 42 20.98 17.12 3.99
C LEU A 42 20.98 18.26 2.98
N GLY A 43 20.61 19.47 3.41
CA GLY A 43 20.39 20.61 2.56
C GLY A 43 19.02 20.60 1.87
N PRO A 44 18.73 21.63 1.06
CA PRO A 44 17.43 21.80 0.41
C PRO A 44 17.17 20.71 -0.62
N ILE A 45 15.89 20.46 -0.91
CA ILE A 45 15.49 19.54 -1.97
C ILE A 45 16.03 20.05 -3.31
N ARG A 46 16.93 19.27 -3.92
CA ARG A 46 17.58 19.64 -5.19
C ARG A 46 16.75 19.29 -6.42
N PHE A 47 15.91 18.26 -6.32
CA PHE A 47 15.11 17.77 -7.44
C PHE A 47 13.84 17.07 -6.92
N ILE A 48 12.70 17.32 -7.57
CA ILE A 48 11.43 16.65 -7.28
C ILE A 48 10.94 16.00 -8.57
N VAL A 49 10.80 14.68 -8.53
CA VAL A 49 10.17 13.93 -9.62
C VAL A 49 8.66 14.13 -9.53
N ASN A 50 8.06 14.73 -10.57
CA ASN A 50 6.60 14.85 -10.64
C ASN A 50 5.99 13.52 -11.04
N ALA A 51 5.37 12.83 -10.07
CA ALA A 51 4.78 11.50 -10.26
C ALA A 51 3.74 11.47 -11.39
N ARG A 52 3.03 12.57 -11.65
CA ARG A 52 2.01 12.66 -12.70
C ARG A 52 2.61 12.58 -14.11
N ASN A 53 3.73 13.26 -14.32
CA ASN A 53 4.42 13.24 -15.62
C ASN A 53 5.02 11.85 -15.91
N HIS A 54 5.49 11.15 -14.88
CA HIS A 54 5.94 9.77 -15.02
C HIS A 54 4.79 8.77 -15.14
N ALA A 55 3.64 9.01 -14.52
CA ALA A 55 2.45 8.16 -14.73
C ALA A 55 2.02 8.15 -16.19
N ILE A 56 2.02 9.32 -16.84
CA ILE A 56 1.72 9.48 -18.28
C ILE A 56 2.76 8.76 -19.17
N GLN A 57 4.00 8.60 -18.71
CA GLN A 57 5.07 7.92 -19.45
C GLN A 57 5.22 6.43 -19.14
N ARG A 58 4.44 5.89 -18.18
CA ARG A 58 4.51 4.46 -17.86
C ARG A 58 3.75 3.64 -18.89
N PRO A 59 4.23 2.43 -19.24
CA PRO A 59 3.61 1.59 -20.25
C PRO A 59 2.34 0.87 -19.75
N PHE A 60 1.72 1.33 -18.65
CA PHE A 60 0.53 0.70 -18.06
C PHE A 60 -0.46 1.70 -17.48
N ILE A 61 -1.74 1.33 -17.52
CA ILE A 61 -2.88 2.13 -17.08
C ILE A 61 -3.02 2.05 -15.55
N HIS A 62 -3.35 3.17 -14.89
CA HIS A 62 -3.62 3.24 -13.45
C HIS A 62 -5.13 3.28 -13.18
N LYS A 63 -5.73 2.16 -12.78
CA LYS A 63 -7.17 2.06 -12.47
C LYS A 63 -7.44 2.09 -10.96
N LEU A 64 -8.35 2.96 -10.53
CA LEU A 64 -8.88 3.01 -9.17
C LEU A 64 -10.29 2.42 -9.18
N ILE A 65 -10.48 1.34 -8.44
CA ILE A 65 -11.77 0.70 -8.22
C ILE A 65 -12.25 1.10 -6.83
N ILE A 66 -13.43 1.71 -6.76
CA ILE A 66 -14.04 2.17 -5.52
C ILE A 66 -15.24 1.29 -5.23
N HIS A 67 -15.24 0.66 -4.05
CA HIS A 67 -16.40 -0.06 -3.54
C HIS A 67 -16.96 0.68 -2.33
N GLU A 68 -18.21 1.11 -2.43
CA GLU A 68 -18.94 1.68 -1.31
C GLU A 68 -19.40 0.55 -0.39
N THR A 69 -19.08 0.65 0.90
CA THR A 69 -19.50 -0.35 1.90
C THR A 69 -20.77 0.11 2.60
N GLY A 70 -21.57 -0.84 3.08
CA GLY A 70 -22.72 -0.56 3.93
C GLY A 70 -22.35 -0.25 5.39
N PHE A 71 -21.06 -0.22 5.74
CA PHE A 71 -20.60 -0.11 7.12
C PHE A 71 -21.17 1.15 7.78
N HIS A 72 -21.86 0.98 8.89
CA HIS A 72 -22.33 2.05 9.76
C HIS A 72 -21.82 1.82 11.17
N GLN A 73 -21.81 2.87 11.97
CA GLN A 73 -21.62 2.72 13.41
C GLN A 73 -22.48 3.71 14.17
N ASP A 74 -22.94 3.28 15.34
CA ASP A 74 -23.98 4.00 16.09
C ASP A 74 -23.41 5.01 17.09
N ASP A 75 -22.08 5.02 17.30
CA ASP A 75 -21.38 6.00 18.14
C ASP A 75 -21.16 7.31 17.34
N ASP A 76 -21.38 8.47 17.92
CA ASP A 76 -21.18 9.75 17.22
C ASP A 76 -19.69 10.15 17.15
N ASN A 77 -18.83 9.61 18.04
CA ASN A 77 -17.42 9.99 18.09
C ASN A 77 -16.49 8.84 18.49
N PRO A 78 -16.38 7.80 17.65
CA PRO A 78 -15.61 6.62 17.96
C PRO A 78 -14.11 6.95 17.99
N ARG A 79 -13.40 6.30 18.92
CA ARG A 79 -11.94 6.26 18.82
C ARG A 79 -11.55 5.50 17.56
N ILE A 80 -10.62 6.05 16.78
CA ILE A 80 -10.16 5.45 15.50
C ILE A 80 -9.73 3.98 15.62
N GLN A 81 -9.18 3.56 16.77
CA GLN A 81 -8.78 2.19 17.02
C GLN A 81 -9.97 1.23 17.19
N ALA A 82 -11.06 1.70 17.81
CA ALA A 82 -12.29 0.94 17.94
C ALA A 82 -12.99 0.83 16.58
N LEU A 83 -13.02 1.92 15.82
CA LEU A 83 -13.53 1.93 14.46
C LEU A 83 -12.80 0.94 13.55
N TYR A 84 -11.46 0.92 13.59
CA TYR A 84 -10.68 -0.08 12.84
C TYR A 84 -10.90 -1.52 13.32
N GLN A 85 -11.27 -1.72 14.58
CA GLN A 85 -11.63 -3.04 15.08
C GLN A 85 -12.99 -3.49 14.53
N GLN A 86 -13.97 -2.59 14.51
CA GLN A 86 -15.28 -2.85 13.94
C GLN A 86 -15.19 -3.12 12.43
N LEU A 87 -14.49 -2.28 11.66
CA LEU A 87 -14.25 -2.50 10.23
C LEU A 87 -13.58 -3.85 9.92
N ALA A 88 -12.66 -4.29 10.78
CA ALA A 88 -11.99 -5.58 10.62
C ALA A 88 -12.89 -6.76 10.96
N ALA A 89 -13.93 -6.54 11.76
CA ALA A 89 -14.90 -7.55 12.17
C ALA A 89 -16.19 -7.54 11.32
N ASP A 90 -16.38 -6.53 10.47
CA ASP A 90 -17.56 -6.44 9.60
C ASP A 90 -17.54 -7.53 8.52
N GLU A 91 -18.47 -8.48 8.63
CA GLU A 91 -18.54 -9.64 7.76
C GLU A 91 -18.95 -9.31 6.32
N GLN A 92 -19.85 -8.34 6.14
CA GLN A 92 -20.34 -7.96 4.82
C GLN A 92 -19.22 -7.29 4.00
N ARG A 93 -18.50 -6.35 4.64
CA ARG A 93 -17.34 -5.68 4.08
C ARG A 93 -16.21 -6.67 3.81
N ASN A 94 -15.96 -7.60 4.73
CA ASN A 94 -14.93 -8.62 4.54
C ASN A 94 -15.27 -9.60 3.42
N SER A 95 -16.55 -9.92 3.22
CA SER A 95 -17.00 -10.76 2.12
C SER A 95 -16.82 -10.07 0.77
N MET A 96 -17.19 -8.79 0.66
CA MET A 96 -16.90 -7.97 -0.52
C MET A 96 -15.40 -7.97 -0.86
N ILE A 97 -14.53 -7.72 0.13
CA ILE A 97 -13.08 -7.75 -0.09
C ILE A 97 -12.60 -9.12 -0.58
N PHE A 98 -13.15 -10.19 0.01
CA PHE A 98 -12.80 -11.55 -0.35
C PHE A 98 -13.20 -11.86 -1.79
N ASP A 99 -14.41 -11.49 -2.20
CA ASP A 99 -14.93 -11.74 -3.55
C ASP A 99 -14.11 -10.98 -4.60
N ASP A 100 -13.75 -9.71 -4.34
CA ASP A 100 -12.91 -8.92 -5.26
C ASP A 100 -11.49 -9.50 -5.37
N VAL A 101 -10.94 -10.05 -4.29
CA VAL A 101 -9.65 -10.76 -4.32
C VAL A 101 -9.74 -12.01 -5.19
N LEU A 102 -10.80 -12.79 -5.07
CA LEU A 102 -10.99 -13.98 -5.91
C LEU A 102 -11.10 -13.61 -7.38
N GLN A 103 -11.91 -12.60 -7.71
CA GLN A 103 -12.04 -12.11 -9.09
C GLN A 103 -10.70 -11.66 -9.67
N ALA A 104 -9.86 -10.98 -8.88
CA ALA A 104 -8.53 -10.58 -9.33
C ALA A 104 -7.60 -11.79 -9.57
N LEU A 105 -7.67 -12.82 -8.72
CA LEU A 105 -6.90 -14.06 -8.90
C LEU A 105 -7.36 -14.83 -10.15
N GLU A 106 -8.67 -14.96 -10.36
CA GLU A 106 -9.29 -15.58 -11.54
C GLU A 106 -8.91 -14.84 -12.83
N ALA A 107 -8.80 -13.52 -12.77
CA ALA A 107 -8.30 -12.68 -13.86
C ALA A 107 -6.77 -12.78 -14.08
N GLY A 108 -6.07 -13.68 -13.38
CA GLY A 108 -4.64 -13.92 -13.52
C GLY A 108 -3.75 -12.81 -12.94
N ARG A 109 -4.32 -11.89 -12.15
CA ARG A 109 -3.60 -10.76 -11.58
C ARG A 109 -2.66 -11.22 -10.47
N SER A 110 -1.73 -10.36 -10.08
CA SER A 110 -0.79 -10.58 -8.98
C SER A 110 -1.06 -9.64 -7.81
N PRO A 111 -2.06 -9.95 -6.98
CA PRO A 111 -2.53 -9.05 -5.94
C PRO A 111 -1.70 -9.05 -4.66
N ILE A 112 -1.77 -7.91 -3.99
CA ILE A 112 -1.44 -7.73 -2.58
C ILE A 112 -2.64 -7.16 -1.82
N LEU A 113 -3.00 -7.77 -0.69
CA LEU A 113 -3.97 -7.23 0.26
C LEU A 113 -3.25 -6.66 1.48
N LEU A 114 -3.54 -5.40 1.76
CA LEU A 114 -2.98 -4.66 2.88
C LEU A 114 -4.03 -4.40 3.96
N THR A 115 -3.66 -4.72 5.20
CA THR A 115 -4.39 -4.34 6.41
C THR A 115 -3.40 -3.90 7.49
N GLU A 116 -3.79 -3.03 8.42
CA GLU A 116 -2.92 -2.60 9.52
C GLU A 116 -3.10 -3.44 10.80
N ARG A 117 -4.02 -4.41 10.79
CA ARG A 117 -4.37 -5.23 11.97
C ARG A 117 -3.98 -6.68 11.77
N LYS A 118 -3.29 -7.25 12.78
CA LYS A 118 -2.84 -8.66 12.76
C LYS A 118 -4.02 -9.63 12.72
N GLU A 119 -5.09 -9.37 13.47
CA GLU A 119 -6.26 -10.27 13.48
C GLU A 119 -6.99 -10.26 12.14
N HIS A 120 -7.11 -9.11 11.49
CA HIS A 120 -7.69 -9.00 10.15
C HIS A 120 -6.84 -9.71 9.09
N LEU A 121 -5.51 -9.61 9.20
CA LEU A 121 -4.58 -10.36 8.35
C LEU A 121 -4.78 -11.87 8.52
N LYS A 122 -4.92 -12.35 9.77
CA LYS A 122 -5.16 -13.77 10.05
C LYS A 122 -6.50 -14.23 9.50
N TYR A 123 -7.55 -13.41 9.64
CA TYR A 123 -8.87 -13.68 9.09
C TYR A 123 -8.80 -13.96 7.58
N PHE A 124 -8.20 -13.04 6.80
CA PHE A 124 -8.05 -13.24 5.37
C PHE A 124 -7.13 -14.41 5.04
N ALA A 125 -6.03 -14.58 5.79
CA ALA A 125 -5.13 -15.71 5.59
C ALA A 125 -5.85 -17.04 5.76
N GLN A 126 -6.74 -17.17 6.76
CA GLN A 126 -7.53 -18.38 6.98
C GLN A 126 -8.59 -18.58 5.89
N ARG A 127 -9.33 -17.52 5.54
CA ARG A 127 -10.38 -17.58 4.50
C ARG A 127 -9.85 -17.93 3.11
N LEU A 128 -8.65 -17.46 2.77
CA LEU A 128 -8.03 -17.68 1.46
C LEU A 128 -7.10 -18.90 1.43
N GLN A 129 -6.83 -19.51 2.58
CA GLN A 129 -6.05 -20.73 2.66
C GLN A 129 -6.81 -21.90 2.01
N GLY A 130 -6.13 -22.63 1.13
CA GLY A 130 -6.72 -23.74 0.39
C GLY A 130 -7.54 -23.32 -0.83
N ILE A 131 -7.82 -22.02 -0.98
CA ILE A 131 -8.42 -21.45 -2.19
C ILE A 131 -7.31 -20.91 -3.09
N THR A 132 -6.40 -20.09 -2.56
CA THR A 132 -5.27 -19.57 -3.33
C THR A 132 -4.13 -20.58 -3.36
N ARG A 133 -3.64 -20.90 -4.56
CA ARG A 133 -2.53 -21.85 -4.76
C ARG A 133 -1.25 -21.41 -4.03
N ASN A 134 -0.85 -20.16 -4.22
CA ASN A 134 0.35 -19.60 -3.58
C ASN A 134 0.01 -18.40 -2.68
N LEU A 135 -0.36 -18.68 -1.43
CA LEU A 135 -0.60 -17.66 -0.41
C LEU A 135 0.66 -17.32 0.40
N ILE A 136 1.09 -16.05 0.39
CA ILE A 136 2.26 -15.56 1.15
C ILE A 136 1.81 -14.53 2.19
N VAL A 137 2.09 -14.78 3.48
CA VAL A 137 1.62 -13.93 4.59
C VAL A 137 2.76 -13.21 5.30
N LEU A 138 2.94 -11.95 4.96
CA LEU A 138 4.03 -11.07 5.42
C LEU A 138 3.59 -10.20 6.61
N GLN A 139 3.80 -10.74 7.81
CA GLN A 139 3.37 -10.12 9.06
C GLN A 139 4.54 -9.53 9.84
N GLY A 140 4.42 -8.26 10.26
CA GLY A 140 5.39 -7.62 11.16
C GLY A 140 5.48 -8.32 12.53
N GLY A 141 6.70 -8.55 13.01
CA GLY A 141 6.98 -9.20 14.29
C GLY A 141 7.29 -10.71 14.22
N LYS A 142 7.25 -11.32 13.04
CA LYS A 142 7.84 -12.65 12.80
C LYS A 142 9.37 -12.55 12.75
N GLY A 143 10.08 -13.56 13.22
CA GLY A 143 11.56 -13.58 13.24
C GLY A 143 12.18 -13.44 11.83
N ASN A 144 13.37 -12.82 11.76
CA ASN A 144 14.06 -12.50 10.50
C ASN A 144 14.24 -13.70 9.56
N LYS A 145 14.41 -14.91 10.11
CA LYS A 145 14.53 -16.15 9.32
C LYS A 145 13.25 -16.45 8.53
N LYS A 146 12.11 -16.55 9.23
CA LYS A 146 10.80 -16.82 8.61
C LYS A 146 10.45 -15.77 7.55
N ARG A 147 10.73 -14.50 7.86
CA ARG A 147 10.57 -13.39 6.90
C ARG A 147 11.33 -13.65 5.59
N ARG A 148 12.62 -13.99 5.70
CA ARG A 148 13.47 -14.27 4.55
C ARG A 148 12.98 -15.49 3.77
N ASP A 149 12.51 -16.51 4.46
CA ASP A 149 12.00 -17.73 3.83
C ASP A 149 10.68 -17.45 3.07
N ASP A 150 9.77 -16.66 3.64
CA ASP A 150 8.52 -16.25 2.98
C ASP A 150 8.81 -15.40 1.72
N LEU A 151 9.81 -14.50 1.77
CA LEU A 151 10.24 -13.71 0.59
C LEU A 151 10.93 -14.55 -0.47
N LYS A 152 11.77 -15.53 -0.06
CA LYS A 152 12.37 -16.47 -0.99
C LYS A 152 11.30 -17.29 -1.70
N ARG A 153 10.33 -17.82 -0.95
CA ARG A 153 9.20 -18.53 -1.52
C ARG A 153 8.43 -17.65 -2.51
N LEU A 154 8.16 -16.39 -2.17
CA LEU A 154 7.51 -15.45 -3.07
C LEU A 154 8.27 -15.28 -4.39
N ALA A 155 9.60 -15.13 -4.32
CA ALA A 155 10.46 -14.94 -5.49
C ALA A 155 10.62 -16.20 -6.35
N THR A 156 10.34 -17.39 -5.82
CA THR A 156 10.41 -18.66 -6.56
C THR A 156 9.12 -19.04 -7.27
N ILE A 157 8.00 -18.33 -7.02
CA ILE A 157 6.73 -18.62 -7.68
C ILE A 157 6.83 -18.17 -9.16
N PRO A 158 6.61 -19.07 -10.13
CA PRO A 158 6.63 -18.71 -11.55
C PRO A 158 5.58 -17.66 -11.92
N ASP A 159 5.86 -16.85 -12.95
CA ASP A 159 4.99 -15.74 -13.39
C ASP A 159 3.60 -16.19 -13.85
N ASN A 160 3.47 -17.43 -14.33
CA ASN A 160 2.21 -18.03 -14.76
C ASN A 160 1.43 -18.73 -13.63
N GLU A 161 1.98 -18.79 -12.41
CA GLU A 161 1.28 -19.40 -11.27
C GLU A 161 0.54 -18.36 -10.43
N GLU A 162 -0.73 -18.62 -10.14
CA GLU A 162 -1.54 -17.82 -9.23
C GLU A 162 -0.83 -17.59 -7.88
N ARG A 163 -0.86 -16.34 -7.38
CA ARG A 163 -0.32 -15.98 -6.07
C ARG A 163 -1.06 -14.81 -5.43
N LEU A 164 -1.09 -14.78 -4.10
CA LEU A 164 -1.59 -13.67 -3.31
C LEU A 164 -0.61 -13.32 -2.19
N VAL A 165 -0.29 -12.04 -2.05
CA VAL A 165 0.45 -11.53 -0.91
C VAL A 165 -0.52 -10.89 0.10
N LEU A 166 -0.52 -11.35 1.33
CA LEU A 166 -1.17 -10.68 2.45
C LEU A 166 -0.11 -10.00 3.30
N ALA A 167 -0.24 -8.70 3.58
CA ALA A 167 0.76 -8.03 4.41
C ALA A 167 0.16 -7.02 5.39
N THR A 168 0.85 -6.85 6.53
CA THR A 168 0.68 -5.63 7.32
C THR A 168 1.40 -4.48 6.64
N GLY A 169 0.79 -3.30 6.51
CA GLY A 169 1.36 -2.23 5.69
C GLY A 169 2.71 -1.68 6.15
N ARG A 170 3.10 -1.86 7.43
CA ARG A 170 4.49 -1.64 7.90
C ARG A 170 5.54 -2.45 7.12
N TYR A 171 5.17 -3.60 6.57
CA TYR A 171 6.07 -4.51 5.88
C TYR A 171 6.42 -4.02 4.47
N ILE A 172 5.47 -3.38 3.77
CA ILE A 172 5.62 -2.93 2.37
C ILE A 172 6.38 -1.60 2.27
N GLY A 173 6.44 -0.83 3.36
CA GLY A 173 7.23 0.40 3.45
C GLY A 173 8.75 0.18 3.43
N GLU A 174 9.24 -0.99 3.86
CA GLU A 174 10.67 -1.26 4.08
C GLU A 174 11.21 -2.36 3.14
N GLY A 175 11.80 -1.95 2.00
CA GLY A 175 12.64 -2.83 1.18
C GLY A 175 11.95 -4.00 0.48
N PHE A 176 10.61 -4.00 0.39
CA PHE A 176 9.87 -5.03 -0.35
C PHE A 176 10.06 -4.86 -1.85
N ASP A 177 10.63 -5.87 -2.51
CA ASP A 177 10.87 -5.89 -3.95
C ASP A 177 10.14 -7.04 -4.63
N ASP A 178 9.21 -6.67 -5.51
CA ASP A 178 8.38 -7.58 -6.30
C ASP A 178 7.84 -6.78 -7.49
N ALA A 179 8.37 -7.07 -8.67
CA ALA A 179 7.99 -6.37 -9.89
C ALA A 179 6.66 -6.85 -10.46
N ARG A 180 6.21 -8.05 -10.10
CA ARG A 180 5.03 -8.68 -10.69
C ARG A 180 3.73 -8.19 -10.06
N LEU A 181 3.76 -7.53 -8.88
CA LEU A 181 2.55 -6.96 -8.28
C LEU A 181 1.86 -5.93 -9.18
N ASP A 182 0.57 -6.14 -9.44
CA ASP A 182 -0.25 -5.29 -10.30
C ASP A 182 -1.55 -4.82 -9.62
N THR A 183 -1.90 -5.36 -8.45
CA THR A 183 -3.20 -5.10 -7.82
C THR A 183 -3.02 -4.91 -6.33
N LEU A 184 -3.63 -3.86 -5.78
CA LEU A 184 -3.60 -3.56 -4.36
C LEU A 184 -5.01 -3.48 -3.81
N PHE A 185 -5.29 -4.28 -2.78
CA PHE A 185 -6.50 -4.18 -1.96
C PHE A 185 -6.20 -3.47 -0.65
N LEU A 186 -6.90 -2.37 -0.38
CA LEU A 186 -6.82 -1.65 0.90
C LEU A 186 -7.92 -2.11 1.85
N ALA A 187 -7.70 -3.25 2.50
CA ALA A 187 -8.68 -3.85 3.40
C ALA A 187 -8.97 -3.00 4.66
N LEU A 188 -8.09 -2.06 5.03
CA LEU A 188 -8.38 -1.04 6.03
C LEU A 188 -8.03 0.36 5.51
N PRO A 189 -8.77 1.40 5.93
CA PRO A 189 -8.53 2.75 5.47
C PRO A 189 -7.18 3.31 5.97
N VAL A 190 -6.46 3.96 5.07
CA VAL A 190 -5.18 4.62 5.35
C VAL A 190 -5.37 6.14 5.36
N SER A 191 -4.87 6.83 6.39
CA SER A 191 -5.04 8.29 6.55
C SER A 191 -3.86 9.12 6.04
N TRP A 192 -2.66 8.54 5.88
CA TRP A 192 -1.46 9.29 5.51
C TRP A 192 -1.14 9.15 4.02
N LYS A 193 -1.09 10.28 3.31
CA LYS A 193 -0.83 10.35 1.86
C LYS A 193 0.46 9.63 1.46
N GLY A 194 1.53 9.77 2.25
CA GLY A 194 2.80 9.15 1.88
C GLY A 194 2.82 7.63 2.04
N THR A 195 1.98 7.07 2.91
CA THR A 195 1.80 5.61 3.02
C THR A 195 1.17 5.09 1.74
N LEU A 196 0.14 5.79 1.26
CA LEU A 196 -0.54 5.45 0.01
C LEU A 196 0.41 5.51 -1.19
N ILE A 197 1.25 6.55 -1.27
CA ILE A 197 2.28 6.69 -2.31
C ILE A 197 3.27 5.52 -2.26
N GLN A 198 3.70 5.12 -1.06
CA GLN A 198 4.62 3.99 -0.92
C GLN A 198 4.00 2.67 -1.36
N TYR A 199 2.72 2.43 -1.04
CA TYR A 199 2.02 1.21 -1.45
C TYR A 199 1.81 1.17 -2.95
N ALA A 200 1.24 2.22 -3.53
CA ALA A 200 1.03 2.33 -4.97
C ALA A 200 2.36 2.25 -5.73
N GLY A 201 3.43 2.86 -5.22
CA GLY A 201 4.76 2.80 -5.82
C GLY A 201 5.32 1.38 -5.95
N ARG A 202 4.85 0.41 -5.15
CA ARG A 202 5.25 -1.01 -5.33
C ARG A 202 4.59 -1.66 -6.53
N LEU A 203 3.38 -1.22 -6.91
CA LEU A 203 2.74 -1.68 -8.14
C LEU A 203 3.43 -1.12 -9.38
N HIS A 204 4.06 0.06 -9.26
CA HIS A 204 4.58 0.82 -10.40
C HIS A 204 5.91 0.31 -10.96
N ARG A 205 6.40 -0.84 -10.52
CA ARG A 205 7.59 -1.48 -11.08
C ARG A 205 7.26 -2.07 -12.45
N LEU A 206 8.18 -1.93 -13.40
CA LEU A 206 8.04 -2.50 -14.73
C LEU A 206 8.09 -4.03 -14.67
N HIS A 207 7.22 -4.67 -15.43
CA HIS A 207 7.18 -6.11 -15.65
C HIS A 207 6.66 -6.36 -17.07
N PRO A 208 7.21 -7.31 -17.85
CA PRO A 208 6.85 -7.50 -19.26
C PRO A 208 5.34 -7.60 -19.50
N ASP A 209 4.63 -8.38 -18.67
CA ASP A 209 3.19 -8.64 -18.85
C ASP A 209 2.27 -7.62 -18.16
N LYS A 210 2.83 -6.56 -17.57
CA LYS A 210 2.05 -5.60 -16.79
C LYS A 210 1.59 -4.44 -17.67
N THR A 211 0.31 -4.50 -18.04
CA THR A 211 -0.39 -3.48 -18.83
C THR A 211 -1.32 -2.60 -18.00
N GLU A 212 -1.71 -3.06 -16.80
CA GLU A 212 -2.60 -2.31 -15.91
C GLU A 212 -2.22 -2.52 -14.45
N VAL A 213 -2.33 -1.46 -13.65
CA VAL A 213 -2.25 -1.52 -12.19
C VAL A 213 -3.53 -1.05 -11.54
N HIS A 214 -4.04 -1.84 -10.61
CA HIS A 214 -5.35 -1.65 -9.98
C HIS A 214 -5.17 -1.34 -8.49
N ILE A 215 -5.95 -0.38 -7.98
CA ILE A 215 -6.13 -0.19 -6.54
C ILE A 215 -7.61 -0.30 -6.23
N TYR A 216 -7.95 -1.20 -5.30
CA TYR A 216 -9.28 -1.35 -4.73
C TYR A 216 -9.32 -0.61 -3.38
N ASP A 217 -10.23 0.36 -3.27
CA ASP A 217 -10.48 1.14 -2.05
C ASP A 217 -11.93 0.94 -1.59
N TYR A 218 -12.08 0.44 -0.37
CA TYR A 218 -13.37 0.17 0.26
C TYR A 218 -13.76 1.36 1.13
N VAL A 219 -14.81 2.07 0.70
CA VAL A 219 -15.18 3.39 1.21
C VAL A 219 -16.38 3.28 2.13
N ASP A 220 -16.15 3.60 3.40
CA ASP A 220 -17.14 3.56 4.45
C ASP A 220 -17.80 4.95 4.63
N ARG A 221 -18.60 5.39 3.64
CA ARG A 221 -19.14 6.79 3.58
C ARG A 221 -20.06 7.17 4.72
N ASN A 222 -20.78 6.20 5.28
CA ASN A 222 -21.73 6.47 6.36
C ASN A 222 -21.04 6.90 7.66
N VAL A 223 -19.71 6.78 7.74
CA VAL A 223 -18.92 7.23 8.89
C VAL A 223 -18.13 8.50 8.51
N PRO A 224 -18.49 9.68 9.04
CA PRO A 224 -17.93 10.96 8.59
C PRO A 224 -16.39 11.06 8.64
N ILE A 225 -15.74 10.46 9.65
CA ILE A 225 -14.28 10.46 9.73
C ILE A 225 -13.63 9.63 8.62
N LEU A 226 -14.25 8.52 8.21
CA LEU A 226 -13.74 7.64 7.15
C LEU A 226 -13.98 8.25 5.76
N ALA A 227 -15.13 8.90 5.56
CA ALA A 227 -15.40 9.69 4.36
C ALA A 227 -14.32 10.79 4.14
N ARG A 228 -14.00 11.57 5.18
CA ARG A 228 -12.93 12.58 5.12
C ARG A 228 -11.55 11.97 4.86
N MET A 229 -11.29 10.76 5.36
CA MET A 229 -10.06 10.03 5.07
C MET A 229 -10.02 9.60 3.60
N PHE A 230 -11.13 9.13 3.06
CA PHE A 230 -11.24 8.77 1.65
C PHE A 230 -10.99 9.98 0.74
N ASP A 231 -11.54 11.16 1.03
CA ASP A 231 -11.27 12.38 0.25
C ASP A 231 -9.77 12.71 0.16
N LYS A 232 -9.03 12.46 1.25
CA LYS A 232 -7.57 12.62 1.27
C LYS A 232 -6.89 11.57 0.39
N ARG A 233 -7.34 10.32 0.42
CA ARG A 233 -6.83 9.25 -0.45
C ARG A 233 -7.12 9.54 -1.92
N LEU A 234 -8.33 10.01 -2.25
CA LEU A 234 -8.75 10.36 -3.61
C LEU A 234 -7.84 11.42 -4.25
N ARG A 235 -7.48 12.46 -3.50
CA ARG A 235 -6.46 13.44 -3.95
C ARG A 235 -5.09 12.79 -4.16
N GLY A 236 -4.73 11.80 -3.34
CA GLY A 236 -3.52 11.00 -3.50
C GLY A 236 -3.52 10.18 -4.78
N TYR A 237 -4.60 9.43 -5.06
CA TYR A 237 -4.78 8.63 -6.27
C TYR A 237 -4.65 9.48 -7.54
N ARG A 238 -5.39 10.59 -7.61
CA ARG A 238 -5.34 11.51 -8.76
C ARG A 238 -3.93 12.07 -8.99
N ALA A 239 -3.21 12.41 -7.92
CA ALA A 239 -1.83 12.88 -8.02
C ALA A 239 -0.86 11.80 -8.54
N MET A 240 -1.20 10.52 -8.37
CA MET A 240 -0.44 9.37 -8.87
C MET A 240 -0.89 8.88 -10.26
N GLY A 241 -1.90 9.53 -10.85
CA GLY A 241 -2.43 9.19 -12.18
C GLY A 241 -3.56 8.17 -12.19
N TYR A 242 -4.05 7.73 -11.02
CA TYR A 242 -5.17 6.80 -10.95
C TYR A 242 -6.51 7.49 -11.25
N SER A 243 -7.33 6.85 -12.09
CA SER A 243 -8.70 7.27 -12.43
C SER A 243 -9.72 6.16 -12.18
N THR A 244 -10.96 6.55 -11.94
CA THR A 244 -12.13 5.64 -11.86
C THR A 244 -12.76 5.37 -13.22
N GLU A 245 -12.45 6.22 -14.20
CA GLU A 245 -12.89 6.06 -15.59
C GLU A 245 -11.98 5.05 -16.27
N GLU A 246 -12.56 4.11 -17.03
CA GLU A 246 -11.81 3.39 -18.05
C GLU A 246 -11.23 4.44 -18.99
N VAL A 247 -9.90 4.54 -19.04
CA VAL A 247 -9.23 5.27 -20.10
C VAL A 247 -9.50 4.47 -21.37
N GLY A 248 -10.62 4.76 -22.02
CA GLY A 248 -10.96 4.22 -23.32
C GLY A 248 -9.78 4.49 -24.23
N MET A 249 -9.23 3.41 -24.80
CA MET A 249 -8.32 3.50 -25.93
C MET A 249 -9.10 4.15 -27.07
N ASN A 250 -9.01 5.47 -27.20
CA ASN A 250 -9.31 6.12 -28.46
C ASN A 250 -8.22 5.66 -29.43
N LEU A 251 -8.58 4.67 -30.24
CA LEU A 251 -7.90 4.32 -31.48
C LEU A 251 -7.92 5.51 -32.45
#